data_AF-A0A6V8EAB0-F1
#
_entry.id   AF-A0A6V8EAB0-F1
#
_cell.length_a   1.000
_cell.length_b   1.000
_cell.length_c   1.000
_cell.angle_alpha   90.00
_cell.angle_beta   90.00
_cell.angle_gamma   90.00
#
_symmetry.space_group_name_H-M   'P 1'
#
loop_
_entity.id
_entity.type
_entity.pdbx_description
1 polymer ?
#
loop_
_entity_poly.entity_id
_entity_poly.type
_entity_poly.pdbx_seq_one_letter_code
_entity_poly.pdbx_strand_id
1 'polypeptide(L)'
;IFEVDMENVVHGKANLFTYMHNLSDHAKTVVLRVQSPDFKPRDLAMTYLLKPGEKKVWPDTGVPLSQAGNKDVLAIMSALLRDGTVAWQTLLPERFGEATVSVRLEEVSGELLIGSQMNVRIRSVFKEKIRSASSVVFNLIGITGTIISSTLLTYIIV
;
A
#
# COMPACT_ATOMS: atom_id res chain seq x y z
N ILE A 1 -5.82 -2.95 -19.23
CA ILE A 1 -5.73 -1.82 -18.26
C ILE A 1 -4.60 -2.13 -17.30
N PHE A 2 -3.78 -1.13 -16.99
CA PHE A 2 -2.68 -1.25 -16.05
C PHE A 2 -2.65 0.01 -15.18
N GLU A 3 -2.92 -0.15 -13.90
CA GLU A 3 -2.88 0.93 -12.92
C GLU A 3 -1.95 0.55 -11.78
N VAL A 4 -1.18 1.53 -11.32
CA VAL A 4 -0.22 1.37 -10.24
C VAL A 4 -0.45 2.51 -9.26
N ASP A 5 -0.57 2.17 -7.99
CA ASP A 5 -0.81 3.14 -6.92
C ASP A 5 0.12 2.86 -5.73
N MET A 6 0.54 3.94 -5.07
CA MET A 6 1.42 3.90 -3.92
C MET A 6 1.27 5.19 -3.12
N GLU A 7 1.44 5.10 -1.82
CA GLU A 7 1.40 6.26 -0.94
C GLU A 7 2.52 7.26 -1.28
N ASN A 8 2.15 8.54 -1.45
CA ASN A 8 3.10 9.62 -1.75
C ASN A 8 4.10 9.88 -0.60
N VAL A 9 3.68 9.64 0.65
CA VAL A 9 4.49 9.88 1.85
C VAL A 9 4.55 8.61 2.69
N VAL A 10 5.71 7.97 2.69
CA VAL A 10 5.89 6.65 3.32
C VAL A 10 6.43 6.79 4.73
N HIS A 11 5.77 6.12 5.68
CA HIS A 11 6.22 5.98 7.07
C HIS A 11 6.71 4.56 7.35
N GLY A 12 7.99 4.30 7.08
CA GLY A 12 8.67 3.05 7.45
C GLY A 12 8.36 1.81 6.60
N LYS A 13 7.17 1.68 6.00
CA LYS A 13 6.86 0.64 4.99
C LYS A 13 6.01 1.27 3.90
N ALA A 14 6.30 0.94 2.65
CA ALA A 14 5.50 1.41 1.53
C ALA A 14 4.76 0.25 0.89
N ASN A 15 3.48 0.45 0.58
CA ASN A 15 2.68 -0.56 -0.08
C ASN A 15 2.46 -0.13 -1.53
N LEU A 16 2.90 -0.98 -2.45
CA LEU A 16 2.69 -0.84 -3.87
C LEU A 16 1.49 -1.71 -4.27
N PHE A 17 0.49 -1.05 -4.83
CA PHE A 17 -0.67 -1.69 -5.42
C PHE A 17 -0.54 -1.66 -6.93
N THR A 18 -0.80 -2.80 -7.57
CA THR A 18 -0.83 -2.88 -9.03
C THR A 18 -2.05 -3.66 -9.47
N TYR A 19 -2.86 -3.05 -10.32
CA TYR A 19 -4.02 -3.66 -10.95
C TYR A 19 -3.73 -3.91 -12.44
N MET A 20 -3.88 -5.16 -12.85
CA MET A 20 -3.68 -5.62 -14.22
C MET A 20 -4.95 -6.28 -14.70
N HIS A 21 -5.50 -5.81 -15.81
CA HIS A 21 -6.67 -6.43 -16.42
C HIS A 21 -6.45 -6.63 -17.92
N ASN A 22 -6.66 -7.87 -18.36
CA ASN A 22 -6.48 -8.30 -19.73
C ASN A 22 -7.78 -8.09 -20.52
N LEU A 23 -7.73 -7.17 -21.48
CA LEU A 23 -8.86 -6.85 -22.35
C LEU A 23 -8.96 -7.77 -23.58
N SER A 24 -8.05 -8.72 -23.74
CA SER A 24 -8.05 -9.64 -24.87
C SER A 24 -8.83 -10.93 -24.57
N ASP A 25 -9.33 -11.55 -25.62
CA ASP A 25 -10.06 -12.83 -25.57
C ASP A 25 -9.14 -14.05 -25.32
N HIS A 26 -7.82 -13.83 -25.19
CA HIS A 26 -6.82 -14.87 -24.98
C HIS A 26 -6.06 -14.67 -23.67
N ALA A 27 -5.64 -15.76 -23.04
CA ALA A 27 -4.81 -15.68 -21.84
C ALA A 27 -3.43 -15.13 -22.21
N LYS A 28 -2.91 -14.19 -21.42
CA LYS A 28 -1.60 -13.57 -21.66
C LYS A 28 -0.70 -13.75 -20.45
N THR A 29 0.51 -14.26 -20.67
CA THR A 29 1.55 -14.31 -19.62
C THR A 29 2.34 -13.02 -19.65
N VAL A 30 2.46 -12.37 -18.50
CA VAL A 30 3.15 -11.09 -18.33
C VAL A 30 4.09 -11.16 -17.13
N VAL A 31 5.14 -10.35 -17.14
CA VAL A 31 6.10 -10.20 -16.06
C VAL A 31 5.98 -8.81 -15.48
N LEU A 32 5.54 -8.73 -14.23
CA LEU A 32 5.53 -7.49 -13.45
C LEU A 32 6.90 -7.32 -12.81
N ARG A 33 7.66 -6.32 -13.27
CA ARG A 33 8.97 -5.95 -12.71
C ARG A 33 8.86 -4.65 -11.92
N VAL A 34 9.28 -4.68 -10.66
CA VAL A 34 9.33 -3.54 -9.76
C VAL A 34 10.80 -3.24 -9.47
N GLN A 35 11.23 -2.04 -9.81
CA GLN A 35 12.58 -1.54 -9.57
C GLN A 35 12.52 -0.35 -8.61
N SER A 36 13.19 -0.51 -7.48
CA SER A 36 13.19 0.46 -6.40
C SER A 36 14.56 0.48 -5.70
N PRO A 37 15.53 1.28 -6.19
CA PRO A 37 16.90 1.28 -5.67
C PRO A 37 17.00 1.58 -4.17
N ASP A 38 16.10 2.42 -3.66
CA ASP A 38 16.07 2.87 -2.25
C ASP A 38 15.18 2.01 -1.34
N PHE A 39 14.61 0.93 -1.86
CA PHE A 39 13.78 -0.01 -1.12
C PHE A 39 14.28 -1.45 -1.22
N LYS A 40 13.87 -2.30 -0.27
CA LYS A 40 13.99 -3.76 -0.35
C LYS A 40 12.63 -4.40 -0.66
N PRO A 41 12.55 -5.36 -1.60
CA PRO A 41 13.61 -5.74 -2.55
C PRO A 41 13.92 -4.63 -3.57
N ARG A 42 15.15 -4.58 -4.10
CA ARG A 42 15.58 -3.54 -5.06
C ARG A 42 15.08 -3.79 -6.48
N ASP A 43 15.02 -5.06 -6.86
CA ASP A 43 14.44 -5.54 -8.10
C ASP A 43 13.61 -6.77 -7.77
N LEU A 44 12.38 -6.80 -8.27
CA LEU A 44 11.43 -7.87 -8.08
C LEU A 44 10.75 -8.15 -9.41
N ALA A 45 10.83 -9.38 -9.89
CA ALA A 45 10.12 -9.82 -11.08
C ALA A 45 9.14 -10.93 -10.72
N MET A 46 7.86 -10.73 -11.04
CA MET A 46 6.79 -11.68 -10.78
C MET A 46 6.07 -12.01 -12.08
N THR A 47 5.91 -13.29 -12.38
CA THR A 47 5.21 -13.74 -13.59
C THR A 47 3.75 -14.03 -13.25
N TYR A 48 2.84 -13.43 -14.02
CA TYR A 48 1.40 -13.63 -13.89
C TYR A 48 0.81 -14.16 -15.19
N LEU A 49 -0.11 -15.12 -15.06
CA LEU A 49 -0.97 -15.55 -16.15
C LEU A 49 -2.29 -14.78 -16.04
N LEU A 50 -2.47 -13.77 -16.88
CA LEU A 50 -3.71 -13.02 -16.95
C LEU A 50 -4.74 -13.82 -17.75
N LYS A 51 -5.84 -14.17 -17.09
CA LYS A 51 -6.99 -14.79 -17.77
C LYS A 51 -7.60 -13.82 -18.80
N PRO A 52 -8.28 -14.32 -19.84
CA PRO A 52 -9.10 -13.46 -20.69
C PRO A 52 -10.11 -12.70 -19.83
N GLY A 53 -10.26 -11.40 -20.06
CA GLY A 53 -11.27 -10.62 -19.36
C GLY A 53 -12.68 -11.13 -19.70
N GLU A 54 -13.57 -11.14 -18.72
CA GLU A 54 -14.99 -11.36 -19.00
C GLU A 54 -15.46 -10.23 -19.95
N LYS A 55 -16.19 -10.56 -21.02
CA LYS A 55 -16.89 -9.59 -21.89
C LYS A 55 -18.03 -8.93 -21.12
N LYS A 56 -17.75 -8.23 -20.02
CA LYS A 56 -18.76 -7.46 -19.31
C LYS A 56 -18.79 -6.07 -19.92
N VAL A 57 -19.65 -5.97 -20.93
CA VAL A 57 -20.08 -4.76 -21.62
C VAL A 57 -20.30 -3.67 -20.58
N TRP A 58 -19.45 -2.65 -20.59
CA TRP A 58 -19.65 -1.42 -19.83
C TRP A 58 -21.09 -0.95 -20.09
N PRO A 59 -21.90 -0.65 -19.07
CA PRO A 59 -23.23 -0.12 -19.32
C PRO A 59 -23.11 1.20 -20.07
N ASP A 60 -23.75 1.29 -21.25
CA ASP A 60 -23.75 2.52 -22.07
C ASP A 60 -24.49 3.70 -21.39
N THR A 61 -25.15 3.44 -20.25
CA THR A 61 -25.91 4.43 -19.48
C THR A 61 -25.47 4.47 -18.02
N GLY A 62 -25.66 5.64 -17.39
CA GLY A 62 -25.28 5.90 -16.00
C GLY A 62 -25.85 4.84 -15.05
N VAL A 63 -24.96 4.10 -14.39
CA VAL A 63 -25.31 3.00 -13.51
C VAL A 63 -25.92 3.57 -12.22
N PRO A 64 -27.11 3.12 -11.79
CA PRO A 64 -27.70 3.58 -10.53
C PRO A 64 -26.81 3.19 -9.33
N LEU A 65 -26.69 4.10 -8.36
CA LEU A 65 -25.86 3.90 -7.15
C LEU A 65 -26.32 2.69 -6.31
N SER A 66 -27.61 2.38 -6.32
CA SER A 66 -28.16 1.15 -5.74
C SER A 66 -29.51 0.81 -6.37
N GLN A 67 -29.68 -0.44 -6.77
CA GLN A 67 -30.89 -1.03 -7.32
C GLN A 67 -31.02 -2.46 -6.76
N ALA A 68 -32.25 -2.97 -6.66
CA ALA A 68 -32.46 -4.36 -6.25
C ALA A 68 -32.02 -5.30 -7.39
N GLY A 69 -30.75 -5.74 -7.37
CA GLY A 69 -30.18 -6.70 -8.32
C GLY A 69 -28.67 -6.52 -8.54
N ASN A 70 -28.01 -7.51 -9.16
CA ASN A 70 -26.56 -7.50 -9.42
C ASN A 70 -26.14 -6.55 -10.57
N LYS A 71 -26.86 -5.44 -10.76
CA LYS A 71 -26.66 -4.42 -11.80
C LYS A 71 -26.20 -3.06 -11.24
N ASP A 72 -25.88 -3.03 -9.95
CA ASP A 72 -25.42 -1.83 -9.25
C ASP A 72 -23.96 -1.51 -9.57
N VAL A 73 -23.56 -0.25 -9.34
CA VAL A 73 -22.15 0.17 -9.42
C VAL A 73 -21.26 -0.76 -8.60
N LEU A 74 -21.70 -1.14 -7.39
CA LEU A 74 -20.96 -2.05 -6.51
C LEU A 74 -20.77 -3.44 -7.14
N ALA A 75 -21.78 -3.97 -7.83
CA ALA A 75 -21.72 -5.25 -8.52
C ALA A 75 -20.78 -5.21 -9.73
N ILE A 76 -20.71 -4.08 -10.42
CA ILE A 76 -19.79 -3.87 -11.54
C ILE A 76 -18.35 -3.76 -11.02
N MET A 77 -18.11 -2.94 -9.99
CA MET A 77 -16.78 -2.80 -9.38
C MET A 77 -16.29 -4.12 -8.78
N SER A 78 -17.17 -4.87 -8.12
CA SER A 78 -16.87 -6.21 -7.61
C SER A 78 -16.53 -7.19 -8.73
N ALA A 79 -17.26 -7.14 -9.85
CA ALA A 79 -16.94 -7.94 -11.02
C ALA A 79 -15.59 -7.55 -11.65
N LEU A 80 -15.28 -6.25 -11.77
CA LEU A 80 -13.99 -5.76 -12.28
C LEU A 80 -12.83 -6.21 -11.40
N LEU A 81 -12.95 -6.08 -10.07
CA LEU A 81 -11.92 -6.56 -9.14
C LEU A 81 -11.75 -8.08 -9.20
N ARG A 82 -12.82 -8.84 -9.47
CA ARG A 82 -12.76 -10.30 -9.62
C ARG A 82 -12.11 -10.71 -10.95
N ASP A 83 -12.30 -9.91 -11.99
CA ASP A 83 -11.82 -10.17 -13.35
C ASP A 83 -10.40 -9.66 -13.58
N GLY A 84 -9.99 -8.62 -12.86
CA GLY A 84 -8.62 -8.15 -12.80
C GLY A 84 -7.73 -8.99 -11.88
N THR A 85 -6.43 -8.94 -12.16
CA THR A 85 -5.39 -9.47 -11.27
C THR A 85 -4.78 -8.33 -10.47
N VAL A 86 -4.78 -8.48 -9.15
CA VAL A 86 -4.18 -7.54 -8.21
C VAL A 86 -2.85 -8.09 -7.70
N ALA A 87 -1.81 -7.28 -7.76
CA ALA A 87 -0.54 -7.55 -7.10
C ALA A 87 -0.33 -6.54 -5.95
N TRP A 88 -0.05 -7.06 -4.76
CA TRP A 88 0.29 -6.26 -3.59
C TRP A 88 1.72 -6.56 -3.17
N GLN A 89 2.57 -5.53 -3.09
CA GLN A 89 3.95 -5.68 -2.64
C GLN A 89 4.29 -4.64 -1.58
N THR A 90 4.84 -5.10 -0.46
CA THR A 90 5.34 -4.21 0.58
C THR A 90 6.83 -4.01 0.41
N LEU A 91 7.22 -2.76 0.16
CA LEU A 91 8.60 -2.31 0.00
C LEU A 91 9.10 -1.70 1.32
N LEU A 92 10.31 -2.08 1.73
CA LEU A 92 10.94 -1.56 2.95
C LEU A 92 12.00 -0.51 2.59
N PRO A 93 11.85 0.76 3.03
CA PRO A 93 12.81 1.81 2.72
C PRO A 93 14.17 1.55 3.38
N GLU A 94 15.25 1.72 2.62
CA GLU A 94 16.64 1.65 3.14
C GLU A 94 17.16 3.02 3.60
N ARG A 95 16.64 4.10 3.01
CA ARG A 95 17.09 5.48 3.25
C ARG A 95 15.91 6.43 3.40
N PHE A 96 16.11 7.55 4.08
CA PHE A 96 15.13 8.64 4.16
C PHE A 96 15.37 9.63 3.04
N GLY A 97 14.31 10.25 2.52
CA GLY A 97 14.40 11.24 1.44
C GLY A 97 13.38 10.99 0.34
N GLU A 98 13.68 11.49 -0.85
CA GLU A 98 12.93 11.21 -2.07
C GLU A 98 13.47 9.92 -2.69
N ALA A 99 12.57 9.05 -3.10
CA ALA A 99 12.88 7.79 -3.75
C ALA A 99 11.96 7.62 -4.95
N THR A 100 12.48 6.96 -5.99
CA THR A 100 11.72 6.65 -7.20
C THR A 100 11.46 5.16 -7.27
N VAL A 101 10.20 4.79 -7.52
CA VAL A 101 9.80 3.41 -7.79
C VAL A 101 9.32 3.32 -9.23
N SER A 102 9.91 2.40 -9.98
CA SER A 102 9.50 2.10 -11.35
C SER A 102 8.84 0.74 -11.40
N VAL A 103 7.64 0.70 -11.95
CA VAL A 103 6.89 -0.54 -12.17
C VAL A 103 6.72 -0.71 -13.67
N ARG A 104 7.11 -1.87 -14.17
CA ARG A 104 7.09 -2.21 -15.59
C ARG A 104 6.36 -3.52 -15.78
N LEU A 105 5.44 -3.53 -16.73
CA LEU A 105 4.80 -4.74 -17.22
C LEU A 105 5.52 -5.12 -18.51
N GLU A 106 6.19 -6.26 -18.47
CA GLU A 106 6.96 -6.82 -19.57
C GLU A 106 6.26 -8.07 -20.10
N GLU A 107 6.49 -8.40 -21.36
CA GLU A 107 6.19 -9.71 -21.91
C GLU A 107 7.27 -10.72 -21.52
N VAL A 108 7.02 -12.02 -21.67
CA VAL A 108 7.99 -13.08 -21.36
C VAL A 108 9.27 -12.96 -22.21
N SER A 109 9.18 -12.33 -23.38
CA SER A 109 10.30 -11.97 -24.26
C SER A 109 11.22 -10.90 -23.66
N GLY A 110 10.78 -10.18 -22.62
CA GLY A 110 11.45 -9.01 -22.06
C GLY A 110 11.06 -7.69 -22.74
N GLU A 111 10.12 -7.70 -23.68
CA GLU A 111 9.58 -6.47 -24.28
C GLU A 111 8.73 -5.71 -23.26
N LEU A 112 8.92 -4.38 -23.19
CA LEU A 112 8.12 -3.51 -22.32
C LEU A 112 6.73 -3.30 -22.94
N LEU A 113 5.68 -3.71 -22.23
CA LEU A 113 4.30 -3.44 -22.63
C LEU A 113 3.87 -2.06 -22.14
N ILE A 114 4.06 -1.78 -20.85
CA ILE A 114 3.68 -0.53 -20.20
C ILE A 114 4.48 -0.35 -18.91
N GLY A 115 4.71 0.89 -18.50
CA GLY A 115 5.36 1.18 -17.23
C GLY A 115 4.81 2.42 -16.57
N SER A 116 4.96 2.49 -15.25
CA SER A 116 4.68 3.66 -14.43
C SER A 116 5.89 3.97 -13.55
N GLN A 117 6.14 5.25 -13.34
CA GLN A 117 7.16 5.72 -12.42
C GLN A 117 6.53 6.68 -11.43
N MET A 118 6.88 6.53 -10.16
CA MET A 118 6.32 7.29 -9.06
C MET A 118 7.43 7.76 -8.15
N ASN A 119 7.30 9.01 -7.69
CA ASN A 119 8.20 9.60 -6.72
C ASN A 119 7.52 9.58 -5.36
N VAL A 120 8.16 8.94 -4.40
CA VAL A 120 7.66 8.80 -3.04
C VAL A 120 8.63 9.46 -2.07
N ARG A 121 8.08 10.08 -1.03
CA ARG A 121 8.88 10.73 0.02
C ARG A 121 8.85 9.89 1.29
N ILE A 122 10.01 9.38 1.68
CA ILE A 122 10.19 8.55 2.87
C ILE A 122 10.46 9.47 4.06
N ARG A 123 9.58 9.44 5.06
CA ARG A 123 9.71 10.20 6.30
C ARG A 123 10.12 9.31 7.47
N SER A 124 10.95 9.86 8.35
CA SER A 124 11.33 9.17 9.59
C SER A 124 10.22 9.23 10.63
N VAL A 125 9.92 8.08 11.24
CA VAL A 125 9.03 7.94 12.40
C VAL A 125 9.76 8.12 13.73
N PHE A 126 11.07 8.40 13.71
CA PHE A 126 11.89 8.48 14.93
C PHE A 126 11.42 9.58 15.89
N LYS A 127 11.07 10.76 15.36
CA LYS A 127 10.57 11.88 16.17
C LYS A 127 9.28 11.52 16.92
N GLU A 128 8.39 10.80 16.25
CA GLU A 128 7.14 10.35 16.85
C GLU A 128 7.37 9.30 17.93
N LYS A 129 8.29 8.35 17.67
CA LYS A 129 8.69 7.34 18.65
C LYS A 129 9.33 7.96 19.90
N ILE A 130 10.20 8.96 19.73
CA ILE A 130 10.78 9.71 20.86
C ILE A 130 9.67 10.40 21.66
N ARG A 131 8.76 11.13 20.99
CA ARG A 131 7.67 11.85 21.65
C ARG A 131 6.77 10.92 22.48
N SER A 132 6.45 9.75 21.94
CA SER A 132 5.68 8.73 22.63
C SER A 132 6.44 8.18 23.84
N ALA A 133 7.71 7.80 23.65
CA ALA A 133 8.54 7.27 24.73
C ALA A 133 8.75 8.29 25.85
N SER A 134 9.03 9.56 25.53
CA SER A 134 9.21 10.61 26.52
C SER A 134 7.93 10.82 27.33
N SER A 135 6.76 10.82 26.69
CA SER A 135 5.47 10.94 27.39
C SER A 135 5.28 9.81 28.41
N VAL A 136 5.57 8.57 28.03
CA VAL A 136 5.47 7.41 28.94
C VAL A 136 6.42 7.54 30.12
N VAL A 137 7.67 7.93 29.87
CA VAL A 137 8.68 8.11 30.93
C VAL A 137 8.29 9.22 31.91
N PHE A 138 7.83 10.38 31.41
CA PHE A 138 7.40 11.48 32.29
C PHE A 138 6.17 11.11 33.13
N ASN A 139 5.21 10.37 32.56
CA ASN A 139 4.05 9.89 33.32
C ASN A 139 4.46 8.90 34.41
N LEU A 140 5.38 7.97 34.13
CA LEU A 140 5.90 7.02 35.13
C LEU A 140 6.64 7.72 36.27
N ILE A 141 7.47 8.71 35.95
CA ILE A 141 8.16 9.54 36.96
C ILE A 141 7.15 10.31 37.80
N GLY A 142 6.13 10.91 37.15
CA GLY A 142 5.06 11.63 37.83
C GLY A 142 4.28 10.74 38.82
N ILE A 143 3.85 9.55 38.38
CA ILE A 143 3.13 8.58 39.22
C ILE A 143 4.00 8.11 40.38
N THR A 144 5.27 7.82 40.11
CA THR A 144 6.20 7.38 41.16
C THR A 144 6.42 8.50 42.18
N GLY A 145 6.57 9.74 41.72
CA GLY A 145 6.71 10.93 42.56
C GLY A 145 5.47 11.18 43.44
N THR A 146 4.27 11.04 42.90
CA THR A 146 3.02 11.21 43.69
C THR A 146 2.85 10.11 44.73
N ILE A 147 3.20 8.86 44.41
CA ILE A 147 3.18 7.75 45.39
C ILE A 147 4.18 8.01 46.52
N ILE A 148 5.43 8.34 46.19
CA ILE A 148 6.46 8.64 47.21
C ILE A 148 6.00 9.81 48.08
N SER A 149 5.55 10.91 47.48
CA SER A 149 5.04 12.07 48.22
C SER A 149 3.89 11.71 49.15
N SER A 150 2.93 10.87 48.71
CA SER A 150 1.79 10.43 49.51
C SER A 150 2.23 9.59 50.72
N THR A 151 3.16 8.64 50.50
CA THR A 151 3.69 7.80 51.59
C THR A 151 4.48 8.61 52.62
N LEU A 152 5.29 9.57 52.17
CA LEU A 152 6.10 10.43 53.04
C LEU A 152 5.22 11.37 53.86
N LEU A 153 4.16 11.92 53.26
CA LEU A 153 3.18 12.77 53.96
C LEU A 153 2.41 11.98 55.01
N THR A 154 2.07 10.72 54.73
CA THR A 154 1.41 9.83 55.71
C THR A 154 2.34 9.54 56.91
N TYR A 155 3.64 9.35 56.69
CA TYR A 155 4.61 9.09 57.75
C TYR A 155 4.89 10.31 58.64
N ILE A 156 4.72 11.53 58.14
CA ILE A 156 4.94 12.77 58.92
C ILE A 156 3.73 13.10 59.83
N ILE A 157 2.52 12.67 59.46
CA ILE A 157 1.28 12.99 60.18
C ILE A 157 0.99 11.99 61.31
N VAL A 158 1.53 10.77 61.23
CA VAL A 158 1.44 9.73 62.27
C VAL A 158 2.58 9.89 63.27
#